data_AF-U2EAG2-F1
#
_entry.id   AF-U2EAG2-F1
#
_cell.length_a   1.000
_cell.length_b   1.000
_cell.length_c   1.000
_cell.angle_alpha   90.00
_cell.angle_beta   90.00
_cell.angle_gamma   90.00
#
_symmetry.space_group_name_H-M   'P 1'
#
loop_
_entity.id
_entity.type
_entity.pdbx_description
1 polymer ?
#
loop_
_entity_poly.entity_id
_entity_poly.type
_entity_poly.pdbx_seq_one_letter_code
_entity_poly.pdbx_strand_id
1 'polypeptide(L)'
;MGVKYIDALFVCAIALLMYLLGQTYYDVFHTIIEGISVSLALIIFYVTWIKRHQLQVTWFVLVGVSYLFVAILSFFHMLAALDYYLFTIQIKLEPRLIYFWTINNSVQSITFLLASIFYKKKYTINMLLTIMLYSIGIAAVIIVWNDFQVSFIMGKGFTNFNLIIQSVNCSLLIVSIYLLMTRKIEDKGNESLIDLCKGILLLTLSILSILLITTTTNPFNIIGHLLRVGSSYYIIKAVQCSSKNLRLISGR
;
A
#
# COMPACT_ATOMS: atom_id res chain seq x y z
N MET A 1 19.63 -14.61 20.55
CA MET A 1 18.16 -14.72 20.63
C MET A 1 17.52 -13.50 21.27
N GLY A 2 18.07 -12.92 22.35
CA GLY A 2 17.48 -11.76 23.06
C GLY A 2 17.20 -10.50 22.23
N VAL A 3 18.08 -10.13 21.27
CA VAL A 3 17.91 -8.90 20.46
C VAL A 3 16.62 -8.91 19.62
N LYS A 4 16.26 -10.06 19.02
CA LYS A 4 15.03 -10.17 18.21
C LYS A 4 13.75 -10.00 19.04
N TYR A 5 13.77 -10.39 20.31
CA TYR A 5 12.62 -10.22 21.21
C TYR A 5 12.48 -8.76 21.67
N ILE A 6 13.61 -8.09 21.89
CA ILE A 6 13.64 -6.65 22.22
C ILE A 6 13.08 -5.83 21.05
N ASP A 7 13.49 -6.14 19.82
CA ASP A 7 12.98 -5.48 18.61
C ASP A 7 11.47 -5.70 18.45
N ALA A 8 10.98 -6.93 18.68
CA ALA A 8 9.56 -7.25 18.60
C ALA A 8 8.75 -6.51 19.69
N LEU A 9 9.24 -6.48 20.92
CA LEU A 9 8.62 -5.74 22.02
C LEU A 9 8.55 -4.24 21.72
N PHE A 10 9.62 -3.68 21.17
CA PHE A 10 9.67 -2.27 20.79
C PHE A 10 8.65 -1.93 19.69
N VAL A 11 8.54 -2.76 18.65
CA VAL A 11 7.53 -2.60 17.59
C VAL A 11 6.11 -2.71 18.16
N CYS A 12 5.85 -3.69 19.01
CA CYS A 12 4.55 -3.84 19.68
C CYS A 12 4.22 -2.64 20.57
N ALA A 13 5.21 -2.09 21.30
CA ALA A 13 5.04 -0.92 22.13
C ALA A 13 4.70 0.33 21.30
N ILE A 14 5.39 0.55 20.17
CA ILE A 14 5.08 1.65 19.24
C ILE A 14 3.68 1.49 18.66
N ALA A 15 3.32 0.27 18.20
CA ALA A 15 2.00 0.01 17.64
C ALA A 15 0.89 0.25 18.68
N LEU A 16 1.10 -0.15 19.93
CA LEU A 16 0.19 0.11 21.03
C LEU A 16 0.08 1.61 21.33
N LEU A 17 1.20 2.34 21.38
CA LEU A 17 1.20 3.79 21.58
C LEU A 17 0.43 4.51 20.47
N MET A 18 0.66 4.13 19.21
CA MET A 18 -0.08 4.67 18.06
C MET A 18 -1.57 4.33 18.13
N TYR A 19 -1.92 3.13 18.58
CA TYR A 19 -3.31 2.75 18.79
C TYR A 19 -3.99 3.63 19.85
N LEU A 20 -3.35 3.81 21.01
CA LEU A 20 -3.85 4.68 22.08
C LEU A 20 -3.95 6.14 21.65
N LEU A 21 -2.97 6.63 20.87
CA LEU A 21 -3.01 7.95 20.25
C LEU A 21 -4.22 8.07 19.31
N GLY A 22 -4.49 7.06 18.47
CA GLY A 22 -5.63 7.07 17.56
C GLY A 22 -6.99 7.06 18.26
N GLN A 23 -7.09 6.45 19.44
CA GLN A 23 -8.33 6.45 20.25
C GLN A 23 -8.60 7.82 20.89
N THR A 24 -7.56 8.58 21.21
CA THR A 24 -7.66 9.83 21.97
C THR A 24 -7.57 11.07 21.08
N TYR A 25 -6.69 11.05 20.09
CA TYR A 25 -6.38 12.13 19.16
C TYR A 25 -6.30 11.59 17.73
N TYR A 26 -7.45 11.19 17.18
CA TYR A 26 -7.54 10.53 15.88
C TYR A 26 -6.88 11.30 14.73
N ASP A 27 -7.10 12.61 14.63
CA ASP A 27 -6.56 13.41 13.51
C ASP A 27 -5.03 13.50 13.55
N VAL A 28 -4.45 13.59 14.76
CA VAL A 28 -3.00 13.57 14.99
C VAL A 28 -2.44 12.20 14.58
N PHE A 29 -3.10 11.12 15.01
CA PHE A 29 -2.74 9.77 14.60
C PHE A 29 -2.79 9.60 13.08
N HIS A 30 -3.89 10.01 12.44
CA HIS A 30 -4.10 9.86 11.00
C HIS A 30 -3.03 10.62 10.20
N THR A 31 -2.74 11.86 10.58
CA THR A 31 -1.68 12.66 9.93
C THR A 31 -0.31 12.01 10.06
N ILE A 32 0.05 11.54 11.25
CA ILE A 32 1.34 10.89 11.49
C ILE A 32 1.45 9.57 10.71
N ILE A 33 0.43 8.71 10.78
CA ILE A 33 0.49 7.38 10.18
C ILE A 33 0.46 7.43 8.65
N GLU A 34 -0.25 8.41 8.07
CA GLU A 34 -0.20 8.67 6.63
C GLU A 34 1.15 9.26 6.21
N GLY A 35 1.71 10.19 6.98
CA GLY A 35 3.07 10.71 6.72
C GLY A 35 4.14 9.60 6.74
N ILE A 36 4.02 8.65 7.68
CA ILE A 36 4.86 7.44 7.71
C ILE A 36 4.61 6.59 6.45
N SER A 37 3.35 6.37 6.07
CA SER A 37 3.00 5.56 4.90
C SER A 37 3.54 6.16 3.59
N VAL A 38 3.44 7.48 3.41
CA VAL A 38 4.05 8.23 2.29
C VAL A 38 5.56 8.01 2.27
N SER A 39 6.22 8.18 3.42
CA SER A 39 7.67 8.05 3.55
C SER A 39 8.14 6.64 3.19
N LEU A 40 7.46 5.61 3.71
CA LEU A 40 7.77 4.21 3.39
C LEU A 40 7.55 3.89 1.91
N ALA A 41 6.50 4.44 1.31
CA ALA A 41 6.25 4.25 -0.12
C ALA A 41 7.34 4.88 -0.99
N LEU A 42 7.81 6.09 -0.64
CA LEU A 42 8.96 6.72 -1.29
C LEU A 42 10.25 5.90 -1.12
N ILE A 43 10.48 5.31 0.05
CA ILE A 43 11.62 4.42 0.29
C ILE A 43 11.55 3.18 -0.60
N ILE A 44 10.37 2.54 -0.73
CA ILE A 44 10.18 1.38 -1.63
C ILE A 44 10.52 1.75 -3.07
N PHE A 45 10.01 2.90 -3.55
CA PHE A 45 10.35 3.42 -4.86
C PHE A 45 11.85 3.65 -5.01
N TYR A 46 12.46 4.41 -4.09
CA TYR A 46 13.86 4.80 -4.16
C TYR A 46 14.81 3.60 -4.15
N VAL A 47 14.64 2.67 -3.20
CA VAL A 47 15.50 1.49 -3.07
C VAL A 47 15.41 0.61 -4.31
N THR A 48 14.20 0.43 -4.83
CA THR A 48 13.98 -0.35 -6.06
C THR A 48 14.59 0.35 -7.26
N TRP A 49 14.38 1.67 -7.40
CA TRP A 49 14.82 2.45 -8.54
C TRP A 49 16.35 2.47 -8.67
N ILE A 50 17.07 2.64 -7.56
CA ILE A 50 18.54 2.57 -7.56
C ILE A 50 19.03 1.19 -7.99
N LYS A 51 18.36 0.14 -7.52
CA LYS A 51 18.75 -1.23 -7.79
C LYS A 51 18.22 -1.79 -9.10
N ARG A 52 17.46 -1.01 -9.89
CA ARG A 52 16.75 -1.50 -11.10
C ARG A 52 17.63 -2.21 -12.12
N HIS A 53 18.89 -1.82 -12.24
CA HIS A 53 19.86 -2.44 -13.16
C HIS A 53 20.50 -3.71 -12.60
N GLN A 54 20.48 -3.86 -11.27
CA GLN A 54 20.99 -5.04 -10.57
C GLN A 54 19.89 -6.09 -10.35
N LEU A 55 18.63 -5.65 -10.26
CA LEU A 55 17.46 -6.51 -10.14
C LEU A 55 17.21 -7.24 -11.47
N GLN A 56 17.74 -8.46 -11.60
CA GLN A 56 17.43 -9.39 -12.69
C GLN A 56 15.93 -9.69 -12.76
N VAL A 57 15.24 -9.58 -11.62
CA VAL A 57 13.81 -9.87 -11.48
C VAL A 57 13.00 -8.59 -11.64
N THR A 58 12.63 -8.36 -12.90
CA THR A 58 11.75 -7.34 -13.44
C THR A 58 10.61 -6.83 -12.55
N TRP A 59 9.90 -7.74 -11.89
CA TRP A 59 8.64 -7.39 -11.23
C TRP A 59 8.87 -6.51 -10.00
N PHE A 60 10.05 -6.54 -9.38
CA PHE A 60 10.38 -5.60 -8.30
C PHE A 60 10.40 -4.16 -8.81
N VAL A 61 10.94 -3.92 -10.02
CA VAL A 61 10.95 -2.59 -10.66
C VAL A 61 9.53 -2.07 -10.85
N LEU A 62 8.62 -2.96 -11.26
CA LEU A 62 7.19 -2.65 -11.39
C LEU A 62 6.62 -2.15 -10.06
N VAL A 63 6.84 -2.91 -8.97
CA VAL A 63 6.41 -2.55 -7.62
C VAL A 63 7.00 -1.22 -7.21
N GLY A 64 8.30 -1.02 -7.37
CA GLY A 64 8.96 0.24 -7.00
C GLY A 64 8.34 1.46 -7.67
N VAL A 65 8.15 1.43 -9.00
CA VAL A 65 7.58 2.56 -9.74
C VAL A 65 6.12 2.81 -9.36
N SER A 66 5.31 1.76 -9.18
CA SER A 66 3.95 1.93 -8.67
C SER A 66 3.92 2.59 -7.29
N TYR A 67 4.92 2.32 -6.44
CA TYR A 67 4.97 2.89 -5.10
C TYR A 67 5.26 4.40 -5.06
N LEU A 68 5.77 4.98 -6.15
CA LEU A 68 5.79 6.45 -6.32
C LEU A 68 4.36 7.01 -6.40
N PHE A 69 3.47 6.36 -7.15
CA PHE A 69 2.06 6.75 -7.25
C PHE A 69 1.31 6.50 -5.95
N VAL A 70 1.59 5.39 -5.27
CA VAL A 70 1.08 5.12 -3.92
C VAL A 70 1.46 6.25 -2.98
N ALA A 71 2.71 6.72 -3.00
CA ALA A 71 3.15 7.84 -2.17
C ALA A 71 2.39 9.13 -2.50
N ILE A 72 2.25 9.48 -3.79
CA ILE A 72 1.52 10.67 -4.24
C ILE A 72 0.05 10.62 -3.80
N LEU A 73 -0.63 9.48 -4.01
CA LEU A 73 -2.04 9.31 -3.63
C LEU A 73 -2.23 9.34 -2.11
N SER A 74 -1.30 8.74 -1.35
CA SER A 74 -1.33 8.79 0.13
C SER A 74 -1.09 10.22 0.64
N PHE A 75 -0.23 10.99 -0.03
CA PHE A 75 0.00 12.39 0.30
C PHE A 75 -1.26 13.23 0.08
N PHE A 76 -1.93 13.06 -1.07
CA PHE A 76 -3.20 13.76 -1.31
C PHE A 76 -4.34 13.28 -0.40
N HIS A 77 -4.36 11.99 -0.01
CA HIS A 77 -5.26 11.50 1.02
C HIS A 77 -5.03 12.23 2.35
N MET A 78 -3.77 12.32 2.80
CA MET A 78 -3.42 13.05 4.02
C MET A 78 -3.81 14.53 3.95
N LEU A 79 -3.54 15.21 2.83
CA LEU A 79 -3.94 16.60 2.63
C LEU A 79 -5.46 16.79 2.61
N ALA A 80 -6.20 15.87 2.00
CA ALA A 80 -7.66 15.92 1.98
C ALA A 80 -8.28 15.77 3.38
N ALA A 81 -7.57 15.14 4.33
CA ALA A 81 -7.96 15.12 5.74
C ALA A 81 -7.61 16.44 6.48
N LEU A 82 -6.49 17.07 6.09
CA LEU A 82 -6.01 18.34 6.66
C LEU A 82 -6.78 19.57 6.16
N ASP A 83 -7.38 19.52 4.98
CA ASP A 83 -8.15 20.62 4.38
C ASP A 83 -9.33 21.07 5.25
N TYR A 84 -9.78 20.25 6.20
CA TYR A 84 -10.74 20.67 7.23
C TYR A 84 -10.20 21.85 8.09
N TYR A 85 -8.88 22.01 8.24
CA TYR A 85 -8.27 22.97 9.15
C TYR A 85 -7.41 24.07 8.49
N LEU A 86 -6.76 23.82 7.34
CA LEU A 86 -5.67 24.69 6.85
C LEU A 86 -5.98 25.55 5.62
N PHE A 87 -7.01 25.22 4.83
CA PHE A 87 -7.34 25.98 3.63
C PHE A 87 -8.75 26.56 3.73
N THR A 88 -8.87 27.88 3.75
CA THR A 88 -10.11 28.66 3.51
C THR A 88 -10.69 28.46 2.10
N ILE A 89 -10.22 27.44 1.38
CA ILE A 89 -10.67 27.07 0.07
C ILE A 89 -11.91 26.19 0.28
N GLN A 90 -13.08 26.69 -0.14
CA GLN A 90 -14.37 25.98 -0.08
C GLN A 90 -14.44 24.71 -0.95
N ILE A 91 -13.32 24.07 -1.26
CA ILE A 91 -13.32 22.75 -1.87
C ILE A 91 -13.63 21.78 -0.74
N LYS A 92 -14.89 21.32 -0.67
CA LYS A 92 -15.27 20.19 0.18
C LYS A 92 -14.49 18.95 -0.29
N LEU A 93 -13.28 18.75 0.23
CA LEU A 93 -12.46 17.55 0.00
C LEU A 93 -12.90 16.36 0.87
N GLU A 94 -13.82 16.57 1.82
CA GLU A 94 -14.43 15.53 2.65
C GLU A 94 -14.88 14.28 1.86
N PRO A 95 -15.61 14.39 0.73
CA PRO A 95 -15.95 13.22 -0.10
C PRO A 95 -14.72 12.61 -0.79
N ARG A 96 -13.67 13.42 -1.02
CA ARG A 96 -12.49 13.07 -1.82
C ARG A 96 -11.41 12.32 -1.06
N LEU A 97 -11.33 12.53 0.26
CA LEU A 97 -10.43 11.78 1.15
C LEU A 97 -10.49 10.28 0.88
N ILE A 98 -11.71 9.73 0.84
CA ILE A 98 -11.95 8.30 0.73
C ILE A 98 -11.67 7.79 -0.69
N TYR A 99 -11.85 8.62 -1.71
CA TYR A 99 -11.50 8.21 -3.07
C TYR A 99 -10.00 8.04 -3.26
N PHE A 100 -9.17 8.91 -2.67
CA PHE A 100 -7.71 8.73 -2.72
C PHE A 100 -7.30 7.39 -2.09
N TRP A 101 -7.89 7.04 -0.94
CA TRP A 101 -7.67 5.72 -0.32
C TRP A 101 -8.09 4.58 -1.25
N THR A 102 -9.26 4.69 -1.87
CA THR A 102 -9.79 3.66 -2.76
C THR A 102 -8.94 3.44 -4.01
N ILE A 103 -8.52 4.50 -4.70
CA ILE A 103 -7.57 4.35 -5.83
C ILE A 103 -6.28 3.72 -5.34
N ASN A 104 -5.75 4.22 -4.23
CA ASN A 104 -4.45 3.79 -3.76
C ASN A 104 -4.43 2.27 -3.48
N ASN A 105 -5.55 1.71 -3.00
CA ASN A 105 -5.72 0.27 -2.88
C ASN A 105 -5.79 -0.43 -4.24
N SER A 106 -6.49 0.16 -5.21
CA SER A 106 -6.59 -0.38 -6.58
C SER A 106 -5.24 -0.38 -7.32
N VAL A 107 -4.45 0.68 -7.17
CA VAL A 107 -3.09 0.76 -7.74
C VAL A 107 -2.21 -0.34 -7.16
N GLN A 108 -2.25 -0.56 -5.85
CA GLN A 108 -1.46 -1.62 -5.21
C GLN A 108 -1.95 -3.01 -5.59
N SER A 109 -3.26 -3.27 -5.58
CA SER A 109 -3.83 -4.58 -5.90
C SER A 109 -3.50 -5.01 -7.32
N ILE A 110 -3.65 -4.10 -8.28
CA ILE A 110 -3.31 -4.34 -9.69
C ILE A 110 -1.79 -4.48 -9.85
N THR A 111 -1.00 -3.64 -9.19
CA THR A 111 0.47 -3.77 -9.22
C THR A 111 0.93 -5.14 -8.77
N PHE A 112 0.43 -5.65 -7.64
CA PHE A 112 0.82 -6.97 -7.14
C PHE A 112 0.32 -8.10 -8.02
N LEU A 113 -0.85 -7.96 -8.64
CA LEU A 113 -1.34 -8.94 -9.60
C LEU A 113 -0.46 -8.97 -10.85
N LEU A 114 -0.15 -7.82 -11.43
CA LEU A 114 0.71 -7.74 -12.61
C LEU A 114 2.13 -8.23 -12.28
N ALA A 115 2.68 -7.82 -11.14
CA ALA A 115 3.98 -8.30 -10.66
C ALA A 115 3.99 -9.82 -10.47
N SER A 116 2.93 -10.39 -9.89
CA SER A 116 2.83 -11.83 -9.70
C SER A 116 2.67 -12.56 -11.03
N ILE A 117 1.85 -12.10 -11.97
CA ILE A 117 1.69 -12.69 -13.32
C ILE A 117 3.03 -12.65 -14.09
N PHE A 118 3.70 -11.51 -14.10
CA PHE A 118 4.91 -11.26 -14.90
C PHE A 118 6.25 -11.57 -14.22
N TYR A 119 6.26 -12.26 -13.06
CA TYR A 119 7.49 -12.58 -12.27
C TYR A 119 8.73 -12.97 -13.09
N LYS A 120 8.62 -13.87 -14.09
CA LYS A 120 9.77 -14.34 -14.90
C LYS A 120 9.99 -13.57 -16.20
N LYS A 121 9.11 -12.62 -16.57
CA LYS A 121 9.25 -11.87 -17.82
C LYS A 121 10.18 -10.67 -17.63
N LYS A 122 10.90 -10.27 -18.67
CA LYS A 122 11.62 -8.98 -18.69
C LYS A 122 10.62 -7.82 -18.77
N TYR A 123 10.84 -6.71 -18.05
CA TYR A 123 9.94 -5.56 -18.20
C TYR A 123 10.22 -4.94 -19.55
N THR A 124 9.15 -4.47 -20.19
CA THR A 124 9.27 -3.54 -21.28
C THR A 124 8.97 -2.14 -20.76
N ILE A 125 9.56 -1.12 -21.38
CA ILE A 125 9.22 0.29 -21.11
C ILE A 125 7.70 0.49 -21.20
N ASN A 126 7.03 -0.26 -22.07
CA ASN A 126 5.60 -0.22 -22.28
C ASN A 126 4.82 -0.65 -21.03
N MET A 127 5.28 -1.63 -20.25
CA MET A 127 4.60 -2.02 -19.00
C MET A 127 4.63 -0.90 -17.96
N LEU A 128 5.78 -0.23 -17.83
CA LEU A 128 5.93 0.93 -16.95
C LEU A 128 5.03 2.08 -17.38
N LEU A 129 5.03 2.39 -18.68
CA LEU A 129 4.15 3.41 -19.26
C LEU A 129 2.67 3.09 -19.05
N THR A 130 2.24 1.84 -19.21
CA THR A 130 0.84 1.43 -18.97
C THR A 130 0.44 1.67 -17.51
N ILE A 131 1.29 1.34 -16.54
CA ILE A 131 0.99 1.61 -15.13
C ILE A 131 0.96 3.10 -14.83
N MET A 132 1.88 3.88 -15.40
CA MET A 132 1.88 5.34 -15.25
C MET A 132 0.60 5.95 -15.83
N LEU A 133 0.25 5.59 -17.07
CA LEU A 133 -0.95 6.08 -17.74
C LEU A 133 -2.23 5.65 -17.03
N TYR A 134 -2.28 4.42 -16.51
CA TYR A 134 -3.40 3.94 -15.70
C TYR A 134 -3.54 4.76 -14.41
N SER A 135 -2.46 4.92 -13.64
CA SER A 135 -2.47 5.65 -12.37
C SER A 135 -2.83 7.13 -12.55
N ILE A 136 -2.29 7.76 -13.60
CA ILE A 136 -2.62 9.15 -13.99
C ILE A 136 -4.07 9.24 -14.46
N GLY A 137 -4.55 8.29 -15.27
CA GLY A 137 -5.91 8.27 -15.78
C GLY A 137 -6.95 8.20 -14.66
N ILE A 138 -6.76 7.35 -13.66
CA ILE A 138 -7.70 7.26 -12.54
C ILE A 138 -7.64 8.51 -11.66
N ALA A 139 -6.43 9.05 -11.39
CA ALA A 139 -6.28 10.29 -10.64
C ALA A 139 -6.99 11.47 -11.35
N ALA A 140 -6.87 11.57 -12.68
CA ALA A 140 -7.55 12.58 -13.48
C ALA A 140 -9.08 12.43 -13.42
N VAL A 141 -9.61 11.19 -13.48
CA VAL A 141 -11.05 10.93 -13.35
C VAL A 141 -11.58 11.41 -12.00
N ILE A 142 -10.87 11.19 -10.89
CA ILE A 142 -11.29 11.71 -9.57
C ILE A 142 -11.33 13.22 -9.51
N ILE A 143 -10.30 13.87 -10.05
CA ILE A 143 -10.15 15.33 -9.90
C ILE A 143 -11.24 16.05 -10.69
N VAL A 144 -11.63 15.50 -11.85
CA VAL A 144 -12.55 16.16 -12.79
C VAL A 144 -14.01 15.74 -12.56
N TRP A 145 -14.28 14.51 -12.11
CA TRP A 145 -15.64 14.01 -11.96
C TRP A 145 -16.25 14.39 -10.61
N ASN A 146 -16.88 15.57 -10.54
CA ASN A 146 -17.52 16.08 -9.32
C ASN A 146 -18.72 15.25 -8.85
N ASP A 147 -19.42 14.55 -9.75
CA ASP A 147 -20.57 13.67 -9.43
C ASP A 147 -20.17 12.21 -9.16
N PHE A 148 -18.92 11.94 -8.81
CA PHE A 148 -18.49 10.57 -8.52
C PHE A 148 -19.30 10.03 -7.34
N GLN A 149 -19.85 8.82 -7.46
CA GLN A 149 -20.82 8.29 -6.49
C GLN A 149 -20.29 8.40 -5.06
N VAL A 150 -21.15 8.82 -4.13
CA VAL A 150 -20.84 8.88 -2.70
C VAL A 150 -20.18 7.57 -2.28
N SER A 151 -18.94 7.63 -1.79
CA SER A 151 -18.20 6.43 -1.38
C SER A 151 -18.38 6.06 0.08
N PHE A 152 -18.85 7.01 0.90
CA PHE A 152 -18.99 6.82 2.33
C PHE A 152 -20.11 7.67 2.88
N ILE A 153 -20.88 7.10 3.82
CA ILE A 153 -21.97 7.77 4.51
C ILE A 153 -21.71 7.65 6.01
N MET A 154 -21.57 8.79 6.69
CA MET A 154 -21.33 8.84 8.13
C MET A 154 -22.40 8.06 8.91
N GLY A 155 -21.97 7.17 9.80
CA GLY A 155 -22.84 6.29 10.59
C GLY A 155 -23.31 5.03 9.87
N LYS A 156 -23.17 4.96 8.54
CA LYS A 156 -23.52 3.77 7.74
C LYS A 156 -22.30 3.05 7.15
N GLY A 157 -21.18 3.76 6.97
CA GLY A 157 -19.96 3.20 6.39
C GLY A 157 -19.87 3.40 4.87
N PHE A 158 -19.12 2.52 4.21
CA PHE A 158 -18.92 2.54 2.77
C PHE A 158 -20.20 2.23 1.99
N THR A 159 -20.37 2.87 0.83
CA THR A 159 -21.47 2.54 -0.08
C THR A 159 -21.21 1.23 -0.82
N ASN A 160 -22.28 0.64 -1.39
CA ASN A 160 -22.17 -0.60 -2.18
C ASN A 160 -21.13 -0.50 -3.29
N PHE A 161 -21.05 0.66 -3.94
CA PHE A 161 -20.03 0.95 -4.96
C PHE A 161 -18.61 0.72 -4.42
N ASN A 162 -18.28 1.33 -3.28
CA ASN A 162 -16.95 1.22 -2.74
C ASN A 162 -16.68 -0.17 -2.13
N LEU A 163 -17.69 -0.80 -1.53
CA LEU A 163 -17.59 -2.17 -1.03
C LEU A 163 -17.22 -3.15 -2.15
N ILE A 164 -17.83 -3.03 -3.33
CA ILE A 164 -17.50 -3.86 -4.50
C ILE A 164 -16.04 -3.64 -4.92
N ILE A 165 -15.60 -2.39 -5.09
CA ILE A 165 -14.22 -2.08 -5.52
C ILE A 165 -13.20 -2.66 -4.54
N GLN A 166 -13.41 -2.47 -3.24
CA GLN A 166 -12.48 -2.97 -2.24
C GLN A 166 -12.50 -4.51 -2.14
N SER A 167 -13.66 -5.14 -2.35
CA SER A 167 -13.77 -6.60 -2.43
C SER A 167 -13.01 -7.17 -3.63
N VAL A 168 -13.08 -6.49 -4.78
CA VAL A 168 -12.26 -6.81 -5.96
C VAL A 168 -10.78 -6.65 -5.62
N ASN A 169 -10.37 -5.54 -5.00
CA ASN A 169 -8.98 -5.34 -4.59
C ASN A 169 -8.46 -6.45 -3.67
N CYS A 170 -9.22 -6.85 -2.66
CA CYS A 170 -8.88 -8.00 -1.80
C CYS A 170 -8.72 -9.28 -2.62
N SER A 171 -9.62 -9.53 -3.57
CA SER A 171 -9.58 -10.72 -4.42
C SER A 171 -8.31 -10.74 -5.29
N LEU A 172 -7.94 -9.60 -5.88
CA LEU A 172 -6.70 -9.48 -6.67
C LEU A 172 -5.45 -9.72 -5.82
N LEU A 173 -5.42 -9.22 -4.57
CA LEU A 173 -4.31 -9.46 -3.64
C LEU A 173 -4.21 -10.94 -3.24
N ILE A 174 -5.35 -11.60 -2.97
CA ILE A 174 -5.40 -13.04 -2.66
C ILE A 174 -4.89 -13.87 -3.85
N VAL A 175 -5.33 -13.56 -5.07
CA VAL A 175 -4.84 -14.21 -6.30
C VAL A 175 -3.34 -13.97 -6.46
N SER A 176 -2.85 -12.76 -6.15
CA SER A 176 -1.42 -12.44 -6.20
C SER A 176 -0.61 -13.33 -5.24
N ILE A 177 -1.08 -13.51 -4.00
CA ILE A 177 -0.45 -14.40 -3.02
C ILE A 177 -0.41 -15.83 -3.57
N TYR A 178 -1.54 -16.33 -4.07
CA TYR A 178 -1.63 -17.68 -4.64
C TYR A 178 -0.60 -17.89 -5.77
N LEU A 179 -0.53 -16.97 -6.74
CA LEU A 179 0.42 -17.03 -7.85
C LEU A 179 1.89 -16.94 -7.42
N LEU A 180 2.19 -16.19 -6.36
CA LEU A 180 3.56 -16.09 -5.82
C LEU A 180 3.94 -17.35 -5.03
N MET A 181 2.99 -17.96 -4.33
CA MET A 181 3.22 -19.19 -3.59
C MET A 181 3.47 -20.40 -4.50
N THR A 182 2.76 -20.51 -5.63
CA THR A 182 3.06 -21.57 -6.61
C THR A 182 4.47 -21.42 -7.20
N ARG A 183 4.90 -20.18 -7.46
CA ARG A 183 6.26 -19.88 -7.95
C ARG A 183 7.34 -20.15 -6.91
N LYS A 184 7.06 -19.96 -5.63
CA LYS A 184 7.98 -20.31 -4.53
C LYS A 184 8.29 -21.81 -4.48
N ILE A 185 7.31 -22.66 -4.81
CA ILE A 185 7.52 -24.12 -4.85
C ILE A 185 8.55 -24.50 -5.93
N GLU A 186 8.56 -23.76 -7.04
CA GLU A 186 9.53 -23.91 -8.13
C GLU A 186 10.92 -23.35 -7.74
N ASP A 187 10.95 -22.24 -6.99
CA ASP A 187 12.16 -21.46 -6.67
C ASP A 187 12.55 -21.65 -5.19
N LYS A 188 12.85 -22.90 -4.81
CA LYS A 188 13.11 -23.35 -3.43
C LYS A 188 14.24 -22.53 -2.78
N GLY A 189 13.88 -21.51 -2.01
CA GLY A 189 14.82 -20.74 -1.19
C GLY A 189 14.66 -19.22 -1.25
N ASN A 190 13.75 -18.67 -2.06
CA ASN A 190 13.64 -17.22 -2.18
C ASN A 190 12.87 -16.58 -1.01
N GLU A 191 13.57 -16.24 0.08
CA GLU A 191 13.00 -15.56 1.26
C GLU A 191 12.28 -14.25 0.91
N SER A 192 12.66 -13.56 -0.18
CA SER A 192 11.99 -12.33 -0.59
C SER A 192 10.54 -12.55 -1.00
N LEU A 193 10.19 -13.72 -1.55
CA LEU A 193 8.81 -14.05 -1.90
C LEU A 193 7.94 -14.22 -0.66
N ILE A 194 8.49 -14.79 0.41
CA ILE A 194 7.77 -14.98 1.66
C ILE A 194 7.47 -13.63 2.29
N ASP A 195 8.46 -12.76 2.37
CA ASP A 195 8.27 -11.41 2.91
C ASP A 195 7.30 -10.60 2.05
N LEU A 196 7.34 -10.74 0.72
CA LEU A 196 6.34 -10.11 -0.14
C LEU A 196 4.93 -10.61 0.13
N CYS A 197 4.72 -11.94 0.22
CA CYS A 197 3.40 -12.50 0.54
C CYS A 197 2.88 -12.01 1.90
N LYS A 198 3.75 -11.87 2.90
CA LYS A 198 3.38 -11.25 4.19
C LYS A 198 2.94 -9.80 4.02
N GLY A 199 3.68 -9.02 3.22
CA GLY A 199 3.31 -7.65 2.89
C GLY A 199 1.93 -7.56 2.22
N ILE A 200 1.69 -8.38 1.20
CA ILE A 200 0.41 -8.43 0.49
C ILE A 200 -0.72 -8.87 1.43
N LEU A 201 -0.48 -9.86 2.30
CA LEU A 201 -1.47 -10.31 3.28
C LEU A 201 -1.86 -9.19 4.25
N LEU A 202 -0.89 -8.46 4.80
CA LEU A 202 -1.16 -7.33 5.69
C LEU A 202 -1.93 -6.21 4.98
N LEU A 203 -1.64 -5.96 3.69
CA LEU A 203 -2.42 -5.02 2.89
C LEU A 203 -3.87 -5.49 2.71
N THR A 204 -4.09 -6.78 2.44
CA THR A 204 -5.44 -7.35 2.36
C THR A 204 -6.19 -7.18 3.68
N LEU A 205 -5.55 -7.49 4.81
CA LEU A 205 -6.16 -7.34 6.15
C LEU A 205 -6.43 -5.86 6.50
N SER A 206 -5.57 -4.94 6.03
CA SER A 206 -5.78 -3.50 6.15
C SER A 206 -7.07 -3.07 5.44
N ILE A 207 -7.25 -3.48 4.18
CA ILE A 207 -8.45 -3.19 3.39
C ILE A 207 -9.69 -3.79 4.05
N LEU A 208 -9.63 -5.06 4.46
CA LEU A 208 -10.75 -5.74 5.12
C LEU A 208 -11.13 -5.05 6.44
N SER A 209 -10.17 -4.59 7.25
CA SER A 209 -10.47 -3.85 8.48
C SER A 209 -11.24 -2.58 8.17
N ILE A 210 -10.81 -1.83 7.16
CA ILE A 210 -11.43 -0.56 6.81
C ILE A 210 -12.85 -0.74 6.24
N LEU A 211 -13.18 -1.88 5.64
CA LEU A 211 -14.56 -2.15 5.22
C LEU A 211 -15.56 -2.23 6.38
N LEU A 212 -15.09 -2.43 7.61
CA LEU A 212 -15.92 -2.53 8.81
C LEU A 212 -16.22 -1.17 9.45
N ILE A 213 -15.67 -0.08 8.93
CA ILE A 213 -15.83 1.24 9.56
C ILE A 213 -17.22 1.83 9.26
N THR A 214 -17.86 2.36 10.29
CA THR A 214 -19.09 3.18 10.19
C THR A 214 -18.81 4.67 10.40
N THR A 215 -17.68 4.99 11.01
CA THR A 215 -17.14 6.34 11.21
C THR A 215 -15.65 6.35 10.87
N THR A 216 -15.11 7.51 10.52
CA THR A 216 -13.67 7.67 10.23
C THR A 216 -12.80 7.38 11.45
N THR A 217 -13.30 7.69 12.66
CA THR A 217 -12.59 7.49 13.93
C THR A 217 -12.67 6.07 14.49
N ASN A 218 -13.32 5.14 13.78
CA ASN A 218 -13.54 3.78 14.26
C ASN A 218 -12.20 3.04 14.54
N PRO A 219 -12.08 2.23 15.61
CA PRO A 219 -10.88 1.42 15.88
C PRO A 219 -10.38 0.58 14.70
N PHE A 220 -11.28 0.09 13.85
CA PHE A 220 -10.89 -0.66 12.65
C PHE A 220 -10.11 0.18 11.64
N ASN A 221 -10.33 1.50 11.61
CA ASN A 221 -9.55 2.40 10.76
C ASN A 221 -8.10 2.49 11.25
N ILE A 222 -7.91 2.66 12.57
CA ILE A 222 -6.60 2.66 13.22
C ILE A 222 -5.84 1.36 12.92
N ILE A 223 -6.51 0.22 13.11
CA ILE A 223 -5.95 -1.11 12.80
C ILE A 223 -5.58 -1.20 11.31
N GLY A 224 -6.45 -0.72 10.42
CA GLY A 224 -6.21 -0.66 8.99
C GLY A 224 -4.92 0.07 8.63
N HIS A 225 -4.70 1.28 9.17
CA HIS A 225 -3.47 2.04 8.92
C HIS A 225 -2.22 1.36 9.48
N LEU A 226 -2.29 0.79 10.70
CA LEU A 226 -1.16 0.05 11.28
C LEU A 226 -0.75 -1.17 10.44
N LEU A 227 -1.75 -1.93 9.96
CA LEU A 227 -1.52 -3.07 9.06
C LEU A 227 -0.87 -2.63 7.74
N ARG A 228 -1.25 -1.46 7.21
CA ARG A 228 -0.66 -0.90 5.99
C ARG A 228 0.80 -0.50 6.15
N VAL A 229 1.17 0.06 7.30
CA VAL A 229 2.59 0.32 7.64
C VAL A 229 3.35 -1.00 7.74
N GLY A 230 2.77 -2.01 8.40
CA GLY A 230 3.34 -3.36 8.45
C GLY A 230 3.53 -3.99 7.06
N SER A 231 2.57 -3.78 6.15
CA SER A 231 2.68 -4.21 4.76
C SER A 231 3.91 -3.60 4.07
N SER A 232 4.06 -2.28 4.17
CA SER A 232 5.17 -1.53 3.57
C SER A 232 6.52 -1.99 4.10
N TYR A 233 6.63 -2.26 5.40
CA TYR A 233 7.84 -2.83 6.01
C TYR A 233 8.26 -4.16 5.36
N TYR A 234 7.31 -5.10 5.22
CA TYR A 234 7.60 -6.40 4.62
C TYR A 234 7.97 -6.30 3.13
N ILE A 235 7.40 -5.32 2.41
CA ILE A 235 7.76 -5.07 1.02
C ILE A 235 9.19 -4.53 0.90
N ILE A 236 9.60 -3.59 1.77
CA ILE A 236 10.99 -3.12 1.84
C ILE A 236 11.92 -4.30 2.10
N LYS A 237 11.57 -5.17 3.06
CA LYS A 237 12.35 -6.36 3.39
C LYS A 237 12.47 -7.31 2.19
N ALA A 238 11.39 -7.53 1.45
CA ALA A 238 11.41 -8.33 0.22
C ALA A 238 12.38 -7.77 -0.83
N VAL A 239 12.33 -6.46 -1.08
CA VAL A 239 13.24 -5.79 -2.03
C VAL A 239 14.71 -5.92 -1.58
N GLN A 240 14.98 -5.79 -0.29
CA GLN A 240 16.32 -5.93 0.27
C GLN A 240 16.86 -7.35 0.16
N CYS A 241 16.07 -8.37 0.52
CA CYS A 241 16.45 -9.78 0.43
C CYS A 241 16.73 -10.21 -1.01
N SER A 242 15.89 -9.77 -1.96
CA SER A 242 16.11 -10.06 -3.38
C SER A 242 17.47 -9.54 -3.88
N SER A 243 17.85 -8.34 -3.45
CA SER A 243 19.15 -7.75 -3.79
C SER A 243 20.36 -8.50 -3.22
N LYS A 244 20.24 -9.14 -2.05
CA LYS A 244 21.33 -9.93 -1.45
C LYS A 244 21.54 -11.25 -2.18
N ASN A 245 20.46 -11.94 -2.54
CA ASN A 245 20.52 -13.20 -3.28
C ASN A 245 21.20 -13.02 -4.65
N LEU A 246 21.03 -11.85 -5.29
CA LEU A 246 21.70 -11.53 -6.54
C LEU A 246 23.22 -11.38 -6.40
N ARG A 247 23.72 -10.81 -5.29
CA ARG A 247 25.17 -10.71 -5.05
C ARG A 247 25.82 -12.08 -4.89
N LEU A 248 25.19 -12.97 -4.12
CA LEU A 248 25.66 -14.34 -3.90
C LEU A 248 25.71 -15.17 -5.19
N ILE A 249 24.76 -14.98 -6.10
CA ILE A 249 24.74 -15.67 -7.40
C ILE A 249 25.73 -15.04 -8.40
N SER A 250 25.99 -13.73 -8.30
CA SER A 250 26.88 -13.01 -9.23
C SER A 250 28.38 -13.08 -8.95
N GLY A 251 28.81 -13.75 -7.86
CA GLY A 251 30.23 -13.99 -7.58
C GLY A 251 31.10 -12.71 -7.57
N ARG A 252 30.58 -11.61 -7.04
CA ARG A 252 31.33 -10.39 -6.73
C ARG A 252 31.10 -9.97 -5.29
#